data_AF-A0AAN4YI75-F1
#
_entry.id   AF-A0AAN4YI75-F1
#
_cell.length_a   1.000
_cell.length_b   1.000
_cell.length_c   1.000
_cell.angle_alpha   90.00
_cell.angle_beta   90.00
_cell.angle_gamma   90.00
#
_symmetry.space_group_name_H-M   'P 1'
#
loop_
_entity.id
_entity.type
_entity.pdbx_description
1 polymer ?
#
loop_
_entity_poly.entity_id
_entity_poly.type
_entity_poly.pdbx_seq_one_letter_code
_entity_poly.pdbx_strand_id
1 'polypeptide(L)'
;MVTAFRPKSHLVRDEMVLSGSRAISNWSELYTGYTGYKMELLEERPRAKLKEEKQRERSNRPLDIPGMKRFLEEQKALLELTIEEFMEVEDID
;
A
#
# COMPACT_ATOMS: atom_id res chain seq x y z
N MET A 1 -2.24 17.48 -12.88
CA MET A 1 -1.10 16.62 -12.47
C MET A 1 -0.99 15.41 -13.41
N VAL A 2 0.16 15.19 -14.06
CA VAL A 2 0.41 14.06 -15.00
C VAL A 2 1.30 13.01 -14.34
N THR A 3 0.84 12.47 -13.22
CA THR A 3 1.38 11.24 -12.64
C THR A 3 0.17 10.38 -12.31
N ALA A 4 -0.14 9.46 -13.22
CA ALA A 4 -1.17 8.46 -12.94
C ALA A 4 -0.61 7.54 -11.85
N PHE A 5 -1.02 7.77 -10.60
CA PHE A 5 -0.89 6.80 -9.50
C PHE A 5 -1.83 5.62 -9.79
N ARG A 6 -1.54 4.88 -10.86
CA ARG A 6 -2.37 3.77 -11.31
C ARG A 6 -1.67 2.48 -10.91
N PRO A 7 -2.29 1.64 -10.08
CA PRO A 7 -1.71 0.35 -9.73
C PRO A 7 -1.50 -0.48 -11.00
N LYS A 8 -0.24 -0.80 -11.32
CA LYS A 8 0.07 -1.79 -12.37
C LYS A 8 -0.40 -3.19 -11.96
N SER A 9 -0.34 -3.52 -10.67
CA SER A 9 -0.89 -4.72 -10.03
C SER A 9 -0.66 -4.65 -8.51
N HIS A 10 -1.66 -4.95 -7.69
CA HIS A 10 -1.53 -5.04 -6.23
C HIS A 10 -0.69 -6.25 -5.75
N LEU A 11 -0.34 -7.16 -6.68
CA LEU A 11 0.49 -8.34 -6.44
C LEU A 11 1.98 -8.10 -6.68
N VAL A 12 2.37 -6.96 -7.27
CA VAL A 12 3.76 -6.61 -7.54
C VAL A 12 4.22 -5.61 -6.50
N ARG A 13 5.51 -5.69 -6.11
CA ARG A 13 6.13 -4.72 -5.21
C ARG A 13 5.95 -3.32 -5.79
N ASP A 14 5.39 -2.43 -4.98
CA ASP A 14 5.24 -1.04 -5.36
C ASP A 14 6.58 -0.31 -5.25
N GLU A 15 6.97 0.36 -6.34
CA GLU A 15 8.19 1.19 -6.43
C GLU A 15 7.85 2.68 -6.48
N MET A 16 6.58 3.07 -6.26
CA MET A 16 6.22 4.48 -6.20
C MET A 16 6.77 5.13 -4.93
N VAL A 17 7.69 6.07 -5.12
CA VAL A 17 8.31 6.88 -4.05
C VAL A 17 7.95 8.34 -4.28
N LEU A 18 7.46 9.03 -3.25
CA LEU A 18 7.09 10.46 -3.33
C LEU A 18 8.27 11.42 -3.54
N SER A 19 9.50 11.00 -3.24
CA SER A 19 10.69 11.86 -3.16
C SER A 19 10.97 12.66 -4.45
N GLY A 20 10.76 12.08 -5.63
CA GLY A 20 11.00 12.76 -6.91
C GLY A 20 9.90 13.75 -7.33
N SER A 21 8.66 13.54 -6.88
CA SER A 21 7.48 14.28 -7.34
C SER A 21 7.14 15.50 -6.47
N ARG A 22 7.68 15.56 -5.24
CA ARG A 22 7.46 16.63 -4.25
C ARG A 22 7.95 18.00 -4.70
N ALA A 23 9.06 18.08 -5.45
CA ALA A 23 9.71 19.34 -5.79
C ALA A 23 8.93 20.23 -6.79
N ILE A 24 7.94 19.69 -7.50
CA ILE A 24 7.28 20.35 -8.64
C ILE A 24 5.74 20.25 -8.61
N SER A 25 5.16 19.68 -7.57
CA SER A 25 3.72 19.39 -7.49
C SER A 25 3.02 20.21 -6.39
N ASN A 26 1.74 20.51 -6.59
CA ASN A 26 0.90 20.98 -5.48
C ASN A 26 0.78 19.85 -4.44
N TRP A 27 1.24 20.11 -3.22
CA TRP A 27 1.29 19.15 -2.12
C TRP A 27 -0.08 18.56 -1.76
N SER A 28 -1.14 19.37 -1.78
CA SER A 28 -2.50 18.92 -1.45
C SER A 28 -3.04 17.91 -2.47
N GLU A 29 -2.88 18.20 -3.77
CA GLU A 29 -3.26 17.28 -4.84
C GLU A 29 -2.39 16.00 -4.83
N LEU A 30 -1.09 16.14 -4.55
CA LEU A 30 -0.14 15.03 -4.52
C LEU A 30 -0.44 14.07 -3.37
N TYR A 31 -0.69 14.59 -2.16
CA TYR A 31 -1.09 13.77 -1.03
C TYR A 31 -2.46 13.13 -1.24
N THR A 32 -3.41 13.81 -1.86
CA THR A 32 -4.73 13.23 -2.17
C THR A 32 -4.60 12.01 -3.09
N GLY A 33 -3.84 12.14 -4.19
CA GLY A 33 -3.61 11.04 -5.13
C GLY A 33 -2.81 9.90 -4.53
N TYR A 34 -1.74 10.21 -3.78
CA TYR A 34 -0.91 9.23 -3.10
C TYR A 34 -1.68 8.45 -2.02
N THR A 35 -2.48 9.15 -1.21
CA THR A 35 -3.33 8.52 -0.19
C THR A 35 -4.33 7.58 -0.82
N GLY A 36 -5.06 8.04 -1.86
CA GLY A 36 -6.03 7.21 -2.56
C GLY A 36 -5.41 5.92 -3.09
N TYR A 37 -4.26 6.04 -3.75
CA TYR A 37 -3.50 4.89 -4.26
C TYR A 37 -3.08 3.91 -3.15
N LYS A 38 -2.47 4.40 -2.06
CA LYS A 38 -2.03 3.53 -0.95
C LYS A 38 -3.20 2.84 -0.25
N MET A 39 -4.34 3.52 -0.10
CA MET A 39 -5.55 2.93 0.48
C MET A 39 -6.13 1.83 -0.41
N GLU A 40 -6.21 2.02 -1.72
CA GLU A 40 -6.64 0.97 -2.67
C GLU A 40 -5.71 -0.26 -2.60
N LEU A 41 -4.39 -0.04 -2.54
CA LEU A 41 -3.41 -1.12 -2.42
C LEU A 41 -3.57 -1.92 -1.11
N LEU A 42 -3.74 -1.21 0.00
CA LEU A 42 -3.95 -1.81 1.33
C LEU A 42 -5.31 -2.50 1.47
N GLU A 43 -6.32 -2.13 0.69
CA GLU A 43 -7.62 -2.84 0.66
C GLU A 43 -7.52 -4.15 -0.13
N GLU A 44 -6.90 -4.11 -1.31
CA GLU A 44 -6.85 -5.27 -2.20
C GLU A 44 -5.95 -6.40 -1.68
N ARG A 45 -4.87 -6.09 -0.96
CA ARG A 45 -3.94 -7.11 -0.43
C ARG A 45 -4.60 -8.04 0.61
N PRO A 46 -5.22 -7.55 1.70
CA PRO A 46 -6.00 -8.38 2.62
C PRO A 46 -7.20 -9.06 1.95
N ARG A 47 -7.87 -8.40 1.00
CA ARG A 47 -8.97 -8.99 0.24
C ARG A 47 -8.51 -10.21 -0.55
N ALA A 48 -7.37 -10.12 -1.23
CA ALA A 48 -6.76 -11.24 -1.95
C ALA A 48 -6.36 -12.37 -0.97
N LYS A 49 -5.71 -12.03 0.15
CA LYS A 49 -5.31 -13.01 1.16
C LYS A 49 -6.51 -13.75 1.75
N LEU A 50 -7.60 -13.05 2.03
CA LEU A 50 -8.83 -13.66 2.53
C LEU A 50 -9.45 -14.65 1.53
N LYS A 51 -9.37 -14.35 0.22
CA LYS A 51 -9.83 -15.28 -0.83
C LYS A 51 -8.99 -16.56 -0.83
N GLU A 52 -7.67 -16.45 -0.69
CA GLU A 52 -6.76 -17.61 -0.56
C GLU A 52 -7.10 -18.45 0.68
N GLU A 53 -7.28 -17.81 1.83
CA GLU A 53 -7.60 -18.52 3.08
C GLU A 53 -8.94 -19.24 3.01
N LYS A 54 -9.97 -18.63 2.41
CA LYS A 54 -11.25 -19.29 2.16
C LYS A 54 -11.11 -20.51 1.25
N GLN A 55 -10.27 -20.43 0.21
CA GLN A 55 -10.00 -21.57 -0.66
C GLN A 55 -9.23 -22.68 0.06
N ARG A 56 -8.29 -22.30 0.92
CA ARG A 56 -7.50 -23.20 1.76
C ARG A 56 -8.37 -23.94 2.77
N GLU A 57 -9.28 -23.24 3.44
CA GLU A 57 -10.28 -23.79 4.36
C GLU A 57 -11.21 -24.79 3.65
N ARG A 58 -11.75 -24.41 2.47
CA ARG A 58 -12.55 -25.32 1.63
C ARG A 58 -11.80 -26.59 1.22
N SER A 59 -10.48 -26.54 1.17
CA SER A 59 -9.62 -27.68 0.85
C SER A 59 -9.19 -28.48 2.09
N ASN A 60 -9.73 -28.17 3.29
CA ASN A 60 -9.40 -28.78 4.58
C ASN A 60 -7.89 -28.80 4.89
N ARG A 61 -7.14 -27.80 4.41
CA ARG A 61 -5.70 -27.69 4.68
C ARG A 61 -5.45 -26.95 5.99
N PRO A 62 -4.46 -27.37 6.78
CA PRO A 62 -4.07 -26.65 8.00
C PRO A 62 -3.57 -25.23 7.67
N LEU A 63 -3.67 -24.33 8.65
CA LEU A 63 -3.23 -22.94 8.49
C LEU A 63 -1.70 -22.91 8.46
N ASP A 64 -1.15 -22.27 7.43
CA ASP A 64 0.26 -21.91 7.37
C ASP A 64 0.50 -20.68 8.27
N ILE A 65 0.74 -20.93 9.55
CA ILE A 65 1.02 -19.88 10.55
C ILE A 65 2.26 -19.06 10.15
N PRO A 66 3.41 -19.66 9.78
CA PRO A 66 4.57 -18.90 9.30
C PRO A 66 4.25 -18.01 8.09
N GLY A 67 3.52 -18.54 7.10
CA GLY A 67 3.11 -17.78 5.92
C GLY A 67 2.22 -16.59 6.28
N MET A 68 1.25 -16.79 7.18
CA MET A 68 0.36 -15.72 7.64
C MET A 68 1.13 -14.64 8.42
N LYS A 69 2.05 -15.02 9.31
CA LYS A 69 2.89 -14.06 10.05
C LYS A 69 3.69 -13.18 9.11
N ARG A 70 4.39 -13.78 8.15
CA ARG A 70 5.15 -13.06 7.12
C ARG A 70 4.28 -12.10 6.31
N PHE A 71 3.09 -12.53 5.89
CA PHE A 71 2.14 -11.66 5.19
C PHE A 71 1.76 -10.42 6.03
N LEU A 72 1.50 -10.61 7.32
CA LEU A 72 1.17 -9.52 8.24
C LEU A 72 2.36 -8.59 8.51
N GLU A 73 3.56 -9.14 8.65
CA GLU A 73 4.80 -8.35 8.78
C GLU A 73 5.05 -7.49 7.53
N GLU A 74 4.81 -8.02 6.34
CA GLU A 74 4.88 -7.24 5.10
C GLU A 74 3.85 -6.10 5.06
N GLN A 75 2.61 -6.33 5.52
CA GLN A 75 1.61 -5.26 5.58
C GLN A 75 1.99 -4.19 6.61
N LYS A 76 2.55 -4.61 7.75
CA LYS A 76 3.04 -3.70 8.79
C LYS A 76 4.16 -2.80 8.23
N ALA A 77 5.16 -3.38 7.58
CA ALA A 77 6.25 -2.61 6.97
C ALA A 77 5.75 -1.64 5.88
N LEU A 78 4.75 -2.05 5.08
CA LEU A 78 4.13 -1.17 4.09
C LEU A 78 3.43 0.04 4.75
N LEU A 79 2.73 -0.19 5.86
CA LEU A 79 2.11 0.89 6.64
C LEU A 79 3.15 1.83 7.26
N GLU A 80 4.22 1.29 7.83
CA GLU A 80 5.33 2.08 8.41
C GLU A 80 5.96 2.99 7.35
N LEU A 81 6.31 2.45 6.18
CA LEU A 81 6.83 3.24 5.06
C LEU A 81 5.84 4.31 4.59
N THR A 82 4.55 3.96 4.54
CA THR A 82 3.51 4.90 4.12
C THR A 82 3.41 6.07 5.11
N ILE A 83 3.48 5.81 6.42
CA ILE A 83 3.50 6.83 7.47
C ILE A 83 4.72 7.75 7.32
N GLU A 84 5.91 7.19 7.13
CA GLU A 84 7.14 7.97 6.90
C GLU A 84 7.05 8.87 5.66
N GLU A 85 6.27 8.47 4.65
CA GLU A 85 6.02 9.26 3.45
C GLU A 85 5.01 10.41 3.65
N PHE A 86 4.19 10.38 4.71
CA PHE A 86 3.36 11.52 5.11
C PHE A 86 4.15 12.43 6.05
N MET A 87 4.81 13.44 5.48
CA MET A 87 5.46 14.49 6.27
C MET A 87 4.55 15.71 6.35
N GLU A 88 4.41 16.27 7.55
CA GLU A 88 3.83 17.60 7.74
C GLU A 88 4.70 18.61 7.02
N VAL A 89 4.11 19.31 6.05
CA VAL A 89 4.75 20.46 5.42
C VAL A 89 4.38 21.62 6.33
N GLU A 90 5.35 22.18 7.07
CA GLU A 90 5.14 23.48 7.70
C GLU A 90 4.76 24.46 6.58
N ASP A 91 3.57 25.05 6.69
CA ASP A 91 3.17 26.14 5.81
C ASP A 91 4.24 27.23 5.96
N ILE A 92 5.06 27.41 4.93
CA ILE A 92 5.97 28.55 4.86
C ILE A 92 5.07 29.76 4.58
N ASP A 93 4.83 30.54 5.64
CA ASP A 93 4.13 31.84 5.63
C ASP A 93 4.64 32.78 4.51
#